data_AF-A0A8H7L798-F1
#
_entry.id   AF-A0A8H7L798-F1
#
_cell.length_a   1.000
_cell.length_b   1.000
_cell.length_c   1.000
_cell.angle_alpha   90.00
_cell.angle_beta   90.00
_cell.angle_gamma   90.00
#
_symmetry.space_group_name_H-M   'P 1'
#
loop_
_entity.id
_entity.type
_entity.pdbx_description
1 polymer ?
#
loop_
_entity_poly.entity_id
_entity_poly.type
_entity_poly.pdbx_seq_one_letter_code
_entity_poly.pdbx_strand_id
1 'polypeptide(L)'
;MLRAWLARSGILPLSIDVRFFCDADVETMMALIPYAQRWRHVELATIRLQPIVEALRSLDALESIKLGPLGDTNELAGLSSILSVAPKLRSVEWRVSVDITILRLPWSQLTHLDYHTAIATHSAINLLEACPLLVDVHFHRLILSRLQQEASVVTLHHLRTLRISRSFDYTRAIFRRVVLPNLRELVLGNPSRRLNFAIRPSSFVRFVTHMSSSLERITLVGCTELTEASLIEVLGILPGITHLDVQLSGGYGYVISDAFMTVLALRCVSRGIVNHYLLPHLENLRLRGKLTFSENSFLEMVKARSIIGAPEHSVILTTIDIDFEEAVSKKAAASLMAYRDSGISFPQWLDMVEGPILQFPEWLYN
;
A
#
# COMPACT_ATOMS: atom_id res chain seq x y z
N MET A 1 0.60 9.73 -38.77
CA MET A 1 1.79 9.34 -37.98
C MET A 1 1.63 7.97 -37.30
N LEU A 2 0.53 7.72 -36.56
CA LEU A 2 0.30 6.46 -35.83
C LEU A 2 0.38 5.20 -36.70
N ARG A 3 -0.31 5.15 -37.84
CA ARG A 3 -0.28 3.98 -38.76
C ARG A 3 1.13 3.62 -39.21
N ALA A 4 1.98 4.62 -39.49
CA ALA A 4 3.36 4.41 -39.90
C ALA A 4 4.21 3.87 -38.74
N TRP A 5 3.96 4.31 -37.51
CA TRP A 5 4.60 3.76 -36.32
C TRP A 5 4.18 2.29 -36.08
N LEU A 6 2.88 1.99 -36.19
CA LEU A 6 2.35 0.62 -36.07
C LEU A 6 2.95 -0.30 -37.14
N ALA A 7 3.05 0.14 -38.39
CA ALA A 7 3.68 -0.63 -39.46
C ALA A 7 5.15 -0.94 -39.16
N ARG A 8 5.92 0.03 -38.66
CA ARG A 8 7.33 -0.17 -38.29
C ARG A 8 7.52 -1.10 -37.09
N SER A 9 6.54 -1.19 -36.20
CA SER A 9 6.61 -2.08 -35.03
C SER A 9 6.54 -3.58 -35.39
N GLY A 10 6.19 -3.92 -36.64
CA GLY A 10 6.22 -5.30 -37.13
C GLY A 10 5.33 -6.23 -36.33
N ILE A 11 5.93 -7.27 -35.72
CA ILE A 11 5.24 -8.29 -34.90
C ILE A 11 5.46 -8.09 -33.40
N LEU A 12 6.16 -7.03 -32.98
CA LEU A 12 6.53 -6.85 -31.58
C LEU A 12 5.28 -6.68 -30.69
N PRO A 13 5.30 -7.14 -29.43
CA PRO A 13 4.20 -6.87 -28.52
C PRO A 13 4.00 -5.36 -28.30
N LEU A 14 2.75 -4.93 -28.12
CA LEU A 14 2.38 -3.52 -27.97
C LEU A 14 1.92 -3.25 -26.53
N SER A 15 2.47 -2.18 -25.94
CA SER A 15 1.95 -1.57 -24.72
C SER A 15 1.31 -0.26 -25.11
N ILE A 16 0.04 -0.09 -24.80
CA ILE A 16 -0.77 1.01 -25.30
C ILE A 16 -1.46 1.68 -24.12
N ASP A 17 -1.06 2.91 -23.83
CA ASP A 17 -1.81 3.80 -22.95
C ASP A 17 -2.67 4.69 -23.85
N VAL A 18 -3.99 4.50 -23.80
CA VAL A 18 -4.90 5.37 -24.52
C VAL A 18 -5.97 5.96 -23.63
N ARG A 19 -5.87 7.27 -23.47
CA ARG A 19 -6.76 8.10 -22.67
C ARG A 19 -7.51 9.00 -23.61
N PHE A 20 -8.80 8.75 -23.70
CA PHE A 20 -9.70 9.42 -24.60
C PHE A 20 -10.77 10.14 -23.83
N PHE A 21 -10.86 11.43 -24.08
CA PHE A 21 -11.81 12.30 -23.40
C PHE A 21 -12.77 12.94 -24.39
N CYS A 22 -12.61 12.71 -25.71
CA CYS A 22 -13.42 13.34 -26.75
C CYS A 22 -13.66 12.41 -27.95
N ASP A 23 -14.60 12.73 -28.84
CA ASP A 23 -14.95 11.86 -29.98
C ASP A 23 -13.85 11.72 -31.04
N ALA A 24 -12.96 12.71 -31.19
CA ALA A 24 -11.83 12.69 -32.14
C ALA A 24 -10.85 11.52 -31.89
N ASP A 25 -10.94 10.94 -30.70
CA ASP A 25 -10.13 9.84 -30.23
C ASP A 25 -10.56 8.47 -30.76
N VAL A 26 -11.81 8.34 -31.21
CA VAL A 26 -12.34 7.06 -31.71
C VAL A 26 -11.62 6.62 -32.97
N GLU A 27 -11.29 7.55 -33.88
CA GLU A 27 -10.55 7.22 -35.11
C GLU A 27 -9.15 6.67 -34.79
N THR A 28 -8.50 7.23 -33.78
CA THR A 28 -7.21 6.76 -33.27
C THR A 28 -7.33 5.33 -32.75
N MET A 29 -8.40 4.99 -32.02
CA MET A 29 -8.66 3.60 -31.62
C MET A 29 -8.92 2.66 -32.78
N MET A 30 -9.77 3.07 -33.72
CA MET A 30 -10.09 2.23 -34.87
C MET A 30 -8.82 1.91 -35.67
N ALA A 31 -7.82 2.80 -35.68
CA ALA A 31 -6.52 2.54 -36.28
C ALA A 31 -5.65 1.53 -35.48
N LEU A 32 -5.87 1.37 -34.18
CA LEU A 32 -5.17 0.43 -33.30
C LEU A 32 -5.77 -0.97 -33.29
N ILE A 33 -7.08 -1.10 -33.47
CA ILE A 33 -7.82 -2.37 -33.38
C ILE A 33 -7.29 -3.49 -34.30
N PRO A 34 -6.85 -3.22 -35.56
CA PRO A 34 -6.23 -4.24 -36.39
C PRO A 34 -5.00 -4.91 -35.76
N TYR A 35 -4.40 -4.29 -34.74
CA TYR A 35 -3.23 -4.77 -34.00
C TYR A 35 -3.57 -5.31 -32.60
N ALA A 36 -4.86 -5.48 -32.26
CA ALA A 36 -5.34 -5.90 -30.94
C ALA A 36 -4.72 -7.22 -30.43
N GLN A 37 -4.40 -8.14 -31.34
CA GLN A 37 -3.76 -9.41 -31.01
C GLN A 37 -2.37 -9.27 -30.39
N ARG A 38 -1.75 -8.09 -30.51
CA ARG A 38 -0.42 -7.79 -29.98
C ARG A 38 -0.48 -7.00 -28.68
N TRP A 39 -1.66 -6.58 -28.24
CA TRP A 39 -1.82 -5.74 -27.06
C TRP A 39 -1.49 -6.54 -25.81
N ARG A 40 -0.48 -6.11 -25.04
CA ARG A 40 -0.10 -6.69 -23.75
C ARG A 40 -0.64 -5.88 -22.58
N HIS A 41 -0.42 -4.57 -22.63
CA HIS A 41 -0.83 -3.65 -21.58
C HIS A 41 -1.73 -2.61 -22.23
N VAL A 42 -2.95 -2.48 -21.72
CA VAL A 42 -3.94 -1.56 -22.28
C VAL A 42 -4.53 -0.71 -21.16
N GLU A 43 -4.39 0.61 -21.26
CA GLU A 43 -5.21 1.55 -20.50
C GLU A 43 -6.32 2.07 -21.42
N LEU A 44 -7.58 1.85 -21.03
CA LEU A 44 -8.76 2.40 -21.69
C LEU A 44 -9.47 3.35 -20.72
N ALA A 45 -9.42 4.63 -21.02
CA ALA A 45 -10.33 5.62 -20.46
C ALA A 45 -11.07 6.24 -21.65
N THR A 46 -12.38 5.97 -21.81
CA THR A 46 -13.18 6.52 -22.91
C THR A 46 -14.63 6.64 -22.51
N ILE A 47 -15.32 7.59 -23.13
CA ILE A 47 -16.77 7.79 -22.97
C ILE A 47 -17.55 6.73 -23.77
N ARG A 48 -16.96 6.16 -24.84
CA ARG A 48 -17.59 5.18 -25.74
C ARG A 48 -16.67 4.00 -26.05
N LEU A 49 -16.97 2.85 -25.47
CA LEU A 49 -16.33 1.55 -25.70
C LEU A 49 -16.99 0.76 -26.82
N GLN A 50 -18.26 1.02 -27.16
CA GLN A 50 -19.02 0.16 -28.06
C GLN A 50 -18.33 -0.09 -29.43
N PRO A 51 -17.80 0.94 -30.15
CA PRO A 51 -17.13 0.70 -31.43
C PRO A 51 -15.86 -0.15 -31.31
N ILE A 52 -15.18 -0.02 -30.17
CA ILE A 52 -13.96 -0.77 -29.87
C ILE A 52 -14.33 -2.24 -29.62
N VAL A 53 -15.33 -2.45 -28.77
CA VAL A 53 -15.84 -3.77 -28.39
C VAL A 53 -16.36 -4.54 -29.62
N GLU A 54 -17.11 -3.89 -30.51
CA GLU A 54 -17.64 -4.52 -31.72
C GLU A 54 -16.54 -4.96 -32.71
N ALA A 55 -15.43 -4.23 -32.74
CA ALA A 55 -14.34 -4.51 -33.66
C ALA A 55 -13.25 -5.42 -33.07
N LEU A 56 -13.20 -5.56 -31.73
CA LEU A 56 -12.32 -6.50 -31.04
C LEU A 56 -12.86 -7.94 -31.15
N ARG A 57 -11.98 -8.87 -31.54
CA ARG A 57 -12.33 -10.31 -31.68
C ARG A 57 -11.71 -11.18 -30.60
N SER A 58 -10.44 -10.96 -30.29
CA SER A 58 -9.74 -11.61 -29.17
C SER A 58 -8.60 -10.72 -28.67
N LEU A 59 -8.16 -11.01 -27.45
CA LEU A 59 -7.10 -10.31 -26.74
C LEU A 59 -6.10 -11.33 -26.19
N ASP A 60 -5.59 -12.20 -27.08
CA ASP A 60 -4.82 -13.40 -26.71
C ASP A 60 -3.45 -13.09 -26.10
N ALA A 61 -2.91 -11.89 -26.38
CA ALA A 61 -1.67 -11.39 -25.82
C ALA A 61 -1.85 -10.50 -24.58
N LEU A 62 -3.09 -10.20 -24.17
CA LEU A 62 -3.37 -9.23 -23.12
C LEU A 62 -2.94 -9.76 -21.75
N GLU A 63 -2.05 -9.03 -21.10
CA GLU A 63 -1.46 -9.35 -19.80
C GLU A 63 -1.96 -8.39 -18.69
N SER A 64 -2.21 -7.12 -19.03
CA SER A 64 -2.72 -6.12 -18.11
C SER A 64 -3.76 -5.23 -18.76
N ILE A 65 -4.85 -4.95 -18.05
CA ILE A 65 -5.84 -3.96 -18.46
C ILE A 65 -6.10 -2.97 -17.33
N LYS A 66 -6.19 -1.70 -17.70
CA LYS A 66 -6.59 -0.61 -16.84
C LYS A 66 -7.82 0.07 -17.42
N LEU A 67 -8.90 0.08 -16.66
CA LEU A 67 -10.16 0.66 -17.08
C LEU A 67 -10.41 1.94 -16.27
N GLY A 68 -10.31 3.07 -16.96
CA GLY A 68 -10.54 4.42 -16.45
C GLY A 68 -12.02 4.71 -16.19
N PRO A 69 -12.37 5.95 -15.83
CA PRO A 69 -13.76 6.39 -15.81
C PRO A 69 -14.41 6.16 -17.19
N LEU A 70 -15.60 5.55 -17.20
CA LEU A 70 -16.37 5.27 -18.41
C LEU A 70 -17.65 6.09 -18.43
N GLY A 71 -18.12 6.41 -19.63
CA GLY A 71 -19.39 7.11 -19.85
C GLY A 71 -20.60 6.21 -19.58
N ASP A 72 -20.89 5.30 -20.51
CA ASP A 72 -21.99 4.34 -20.39
C ASP A 72 -21.50 2.97 -19.92
N THR A 73 -22.02 2.51 -18.78
CA THR A 73 -21.67 1.22 -18.19
C THR A 73 -22.28 0.04 -18.92
N ASN A 74 -23.30 0.24 -19.77
CA ASN A 74 -23.90 -0.83 -20.57
C ASN A 74 -22.90 -1.41 -21.58
N GLU A 75 -21.93 -0.61 -22.02
CA GLU A 75 -20.90 -1.03 -22.98
C GLU A 75 -19.90 -2.04 -22.38
N LEU A 76 -19.87 -2.18 -21.04
CA LEU A 76 -19.04 -3.17 -20.37
C LEU A 76 -19.47 -4.61 -20.67
N ALA A 77 -20.73 -4.84 -21.06
CA ALA A 77 -21.23 -6.18 -21.36
C ALA A 77 -20.48 -6.84 -22.53
N GLY A 78 -20.15 -6.08 -23.58
CA GLY A 78 -19.39 -6.62 -24.70
C GLY A 78 -17.89 -6.71 -24.41
N LEU A 79 -17.35 -5.81 -23.58
CA LEU A 79 -15.97 -5.97 -23.09
C LEU A 79 -15.82 -7.22 -22.21
N SER A 80 -16.84 -7.54 -21.41
CA SER A 80 -16.92 -8.71 -20.54
C SER A 80 -16.70 -10.02 -21.31
N SER A 81 -17.33 -10.19 -22.48
CA SER A 81 -17.18 -11.41 -23.28
C SER A 81 -15.74 -11.57 -23.80
N ILE A 82 -15.13 -10.48 -24.29
CA ILE A 82 -13.77 -10.49 -24.83
C ILE A 82 -12.74 -10.75 -23.73
N LEU A 83 -12.88 -10.10 -22.56
CA LEU A 83 -11.94 -10.28 -21.46
C LEU A 83 -12.04 -11.66 -20.82
N SER A 84 -13.23 -12.29 -20.83
CA SER A 84 -13.44 -13.63 -20.27
C SER A 84 -12.58 -14.72 -20.90
N VAL A 85 -12.17 -14.51 -22.16
CA VAL A 85 -11.35 -15.44 -22.93
C VAL A 85 -9.90 -15.02 -23.06
N ALA A 86 -9.46 -13.93 -22.41
CA ALA A 86 -8.08 -13.45 -22.49
C ALA A 86 -7.15 -14.35 -21.63
N PRO A 87 -6.38 -15.29 -22.22
CA PRO A 87 -5.73 -16.38 -21.48
C PRO A 87 -4.46 -15.93 -20.73
N LYS A 88 -3.96 -14.72 -21.02
CA LYS A 88 -2.76 -14.17 -20.41
C LYS A 88 -3.05 -13.04 -19.42
N LEU A 89 -4.32 -12.67 -19.24
CA LEU A 89 -4.69 -11.52 -18.42
C LEU A 89 -4.38 -11.81 -16.95
N ARG A 90 -3.45 -11.05 -16.38
CA ARG A 90 -2.86 -11.27 -15.05
C ARG A 90 -3.00 -10.07 -14.13
N SER A 91 -3.21 -8.87 -14.69
CA SER A 91 -3.25 -7.61 -13.96
C SER A 91 -4.48 -6.80 -14.38
N VAL A 92 -5.24 -6.33 -13.39
CA VAL A 92 -6.42 -5.50 -13.61
C VAL A 92 -6.37 -4.27 -12.71
N GLU A 93 -6.47 -3.09 -13.31
CA GLU A 93 -6.66 -1.83 -12.59
C GLU A 93 -8.05 -1.26 -12.93
N TRP A 94 -8.88 -1.07 -11.92
CA TRP A 94 -10.29 -0.75 -12.06
C TRP A 94 -10.61 0.61 -11.45
N ARG A 95 -10.94 1.58 -12.31
CA ARG A 95 -11.32 2.96 -11.95
C ARG A 95 -12.75 3.31 -12.33
N VAL A 96 -13.54 2.32 -12.77
CA VAL A 96 -14.95 2.51 -13.11
C VAL A 96 -15.81 2.49 -11.85
N SER A 97 -16.82 3.35 -11.78
CA SER A 97 -17.70 3.48 -10.61
C SER A 97 -18.65 2.31 -10.37
N VAL A 98 -18.72 1.35 -11.29
CA VAL A 98 -19.54 0.14 -11.15
C VAL A 98 -18.74 -1.02 -10.56
N ASP A 99 -19.45 -1.99 -10.00
CA ASP A 99 -18.83 -3.18 -9.43
C ASP A 99 -18.14 -4.00 -10.54
N ILE A 100 -16.86 -4.31 -10.35
CA ILE A 100 -16.08 -5.09 -11.32
C ILE A 100 -16.64 -6.50 -11.54
N THR A 101 -17.39 -7.03 -10.57
CA THR A 101 -17.98 -8.38 -10.65
C THR A 101 -19.01 -8.53 -11.77
N ILE A 102 -19.48 -7.42 -12.37
CA ILE A 102 -20.31 -7.46 -13.58
C ILE A 102 -19.53 -7.98 -14.81
N LEU A 103 -18.19 -7.90 -14.75
CA LEU A 103 -17.32 -8.43 -15.80
C LEU A 103 -17.00 -9.90 -15.54
N ARG A 104 -17.06 -10.68 -16.62
CA ARG A 104 -16.52 -12.03 -16.69
C ARG A 104 -15.04 -11.90 -16.96
N LEU A 105 -14.24 -11.81 -15.90
CA LEU A 105 -12.80 -11.89 -16.00
C LEU A 105 -12.32 -13.31 -15.70
N PRO A 106 -11.15 -13.72 -16.21
CA PRO A 106 -10.48 -14.95 -15.82
C PRO A 106 -9.88 -14.82 -14.41
N TRP A 107 -10.74 -14.62 -13.41
CA TRP A 107 -10.41 -14.31 -12.02
C TRP A 107 -9.34 -15.23 -11.44
N SER A 108 -9.45 -16.53 -11.72
CA SER A 108 -8.56 -17.56 -11.18
C SER A 108 -7.09 -17.41 -11.59
N GLN A 109 -6.80 -16.68 -12.68
CA GLN A 109 -5.45 -16.50 -13.18
C GLN A 109 -4.85 -15.12 -12.82
N LEU A 110 -5.65 -14.21 -12.24
CA LEU A 110 -5.20 -12.88 -11.85
C LEU A 110 -4.16 -12.95 -10.72
N THR A 111 -3.17 -12.08 -10.84
CA THR A 111 -2.04 -11.94 -9.92
C THR A 111 -1.95 -10.55 -9.31
N HIS A 112 -2.49 -9.52 -9.99
CA HIS A 112 -2.49 -8.15 -9.52
C HIS A 112 -3.88 -7.54 -9.69
N LEU A 113 -4.41 -6.94 -8.62
CA LEU A 113 -5.69 -6.24 -8.64
C LEU A 113 -5.56 -4.89 -7.95
N ASP A 114 -5.82 -3.82 -8.68
CA ASP A 114 -5.89 -2.47 -8.14
C ASP A 114 -7.30 -1.89 -8.36
N TYR A 115 -8.02 -1.61 -7.28
CA TYR A 115 -9.43 -1.22 -7.28
C TYR A 115 -9.58 0.20 -6.71
N HIS A 116 -9.76 1.19 -7.59
CA HIS A 116 -9.78 2.62 -7.25
C HIS A 116 -11.14 3.13 -6.74
N THR A 117 -12.22 2.42 -7.05
CA THR A 117 -13.58 2.87 -6.71
C THR A 117 -14.07 2.29 -5.38
N ALA A 118 -15.26 2.69 -4.94
CA ALA A 118 -15.85 2.15 -3.72
C ALA A 118 -16.24 0.68 -3.94
N ILE A 119 -15.75 -0.22 -3.10
CA ILE A 119 -16.17 -1.63 -3.10
C ILE A 119 -16.71 -2.03 -1.73
N ALA A 120 -17.85 -2.69 -1.74
CA ALA A 120 -18.43 -3.25 -0.53
C ALA A 120 -17.56 -4.36 0.03
N THR A 121 -17.42 -4.43 1.35
CA THR A 121 -16.47 -5.38 1.95
C THR A 121 -16.76 -6.84 1.60
N HIS A 122 -18.02 -7.24 1.50
CA HIS A 122 -18.37 -8.58 1.04
C HIS A 122 -17.95 -8.83 -0.42
N SER A 123 -18.17 -7.88 -1.34
CA SER A 123 -17.71 -7.97 -2.73
C SER A 123 -16.19 -8.09 -2.79
N ALA A 124 -15.45 -7.32 -1.98
CA ALA A 124 -14.00 -7.43 -1.91
C ALA A 124 -13.55 -8.83 -1.47
N ILE A 125 -14.21 -9.44 -0.48
CA ILE A 125 -13.88 -10.80 -0.04
C ILE A 125 -14.23 -11.83 -1.12
N ASN A 126 -15.37 -11.68 -1.81
CA ASN A 126 -15.74 -12.57 -2.92
C ASN A 126 -14.73 -12.48 -4.08
N LEU A 127 -14.20 -11.28 -4.36
CA LEU A 127 -13.13 -11.10 -5.34
C LEU A 127 -11.85 -11.81 -4.92
N LEU A 128 -11.46 -11.68 -3.65
CA LEU A 128 -10.31 -12.40 -3.10
C LEU A 128 -10.50 -13.92 -3.23
N GLU A 129 -11.69 -14.44 -2.93
CA GLU A 129 -12.03 -15.86 -3.08
C GLU A 129 -11.95 -16.34 -4.54
N ALA A 130 -12.38 -15.50 -5.48
CA ALA A 130 -12.33 -15.81 -6.92
C ALA A 130 -10.91 -15.79 -7.52
N CYS A 131 -9.93 -15.20 -6.82
CA CYS A 131 -8.59 -14.96 -7.33
C CYS A 131 -7.49 -15.59 -6.44
N PRO A 132 -7.39 -16.93 -6.39
CA PRO A 132 -6.45 -17.63 -5.50
C PRO A 132 -4.97 -17.38 -5.81
N LEU A 133 -4.63 -16.90 -7.02
CA LEU A 133 -3.26 -16.62 -7.46
C LEU A 133 -2.82 -15.15 -7.26
N LEU A 134 -3.61 -14.33 -6.55
CA LEU A 134 -3.24 -12.94 -6.26
C LEU A 134 -1.93 -12.85 -5.49
N VAL A 135 -1.09 -11.92 -5.94
CA VAL A 135 0.22 -11.56 -5.37
C VAL A 135 0.18 -10.14 -4.80
N ASP A 136 -0.48 -9.20 -5.49
CA ASP A 136 -0.66 -7.82 -5.04
C ASP A 136 -2.14 -7.42 -5.16
N VAL A 137 -2.68 -6.82 -4.10
CA VAL A 137 -4.04 -6.27 -4.06
C VAL A 137 -4.05 -4.89 -3.44
N HIS A 138 -4.70 -3.94 -4.10
CA HIS A 138 -5.00 -2.63 -3.56
C HIS A 138 -6.50 -2.32 -3.65
N PHE A 139 -7.14 -2.15 -2.50
CA PHE A 139 -8.49 -1.57 -2.41
C PHE A 139 -8.40 -0.11 -1.97
N HIS A 140 -8.65 0.84 -2.87
CA HIS A 140 -8.53 2.26 -2.55
C HIS A 140 -9.64 2.79 -1.64
N ARG A 141 -10.82 2.14 -1.65
CA ARG A 141 -11.98 2.57 -0.88
C ARG A 141 -12.89 1.40 -0.55
N LEU A 142 -12.88 0.97 0.70
CA LEU A 142 -13.84 0.00 1.21
C LEU A 142 -15.08 0.71 1.76
N ILE A 143 -16.26 0.16 1.52
CA ILE A 143 -17.52 0.61 2.14
C ILE A 143 -18.18 -0.53 2.92
N LEU A 144 -18.90 -0.18 3.99
CA LEU A 144 -19.63 -1.18 4.77
C LEU A 144 -20.66 -1.89 3.90
N SER A 145 -20.67 -3.20 4.00
CA SER A 145 -21.86 -3.98 3.70
C SER A 145 -22.38 -4.63 4.96
N ARG A 146 -23.70 -4.76 5.08
CA ARG A 146 -24.30 -5.68 6.06
C ARG A 146 -23.74 -7.06 5.76
N LEU A 147 -22.90 -7.59 6.65
CA LEU A 147 -22.37 -8.94 6.50
C LEU A 147 -23.55 -9.90 6.64
N GLN A 148 -23.93 -10.51 5.53
CA GLN A 148 -24.88 -11.62 5.55
C GLN A 148 -24.08 -12.89 5.85
N GLN A 149 -24.42 -13.52 6.99
CA GLN A 149 -24.05 -14.88 7.41
C GLN A 149 -22.53 -15.19 7.52
N GLU A 150 -22.22 -16.24 8.30
CA GLU A 150 -20.87 -16.76 8.54
C GLU A 150 -20.29 -17.39 7.26
N ALA A 151 -19.78 -16.55 6.36
CA ALA A 151 -19.18 -17.03 5.13
C ALA A 151 -17.76 -17.58 5.35
N SER A 152 -17.31 -18.42 4.41
CA SER A 152 -16.02 -19.14 4.41
C SER A 152 -14.81 -18.22 4.68
N VAL A 153 -13.78 -18.80 5.30
CA VAL A 153 -12.46 -18.19 5.42
C VAL A 153 -11.71 -18.38 4.10
N VAL A 154 -11.26 -17.28 3.52
CA VAL A 154 -10.47 -17.23 2.28
C VAL A 154 -8.99 -17.24 2.65
N THR A 155 -8.23 -18.20 2.12
CA THR A 155 -6.77 -18.26 2.31
C THR A 155 -6.06 -17.95 1.01
N LEU A 156 -5.17 -16.96 1.02
CA LEU A 156 -4.41 -16.55 -0.17
C LEU A 156 -2.92 -16.83 0.04
N HIS A 157 -2.47 -17.99 -0.44
CA HIS A 157 -1.08 -18.43 -0.26
C HIS A 157 -0.07 -17.64 -1.10
N HIS A 158 -0.50 -16.99 -2.17
CA HIS A 158 0.40 -16.25 -3.07
C HIS A 158 0.48 -14.75 -2.75
N LEU A 159 -0.44 -14.23 -1.92
CA LEU A 159 -0.54 -12.79 -1.67
C LEU A 159 0.66 -12.32 -0.85
N ARG A 160 1.40 -11.36 -1.41
CA ARG A 160 2.59 -10.73 -0.81
C ARG A 160 2.31 -9.30 -0.38
N THR A 161 1.43 -8.60 -1.08
CA THR A 161 1.11 -7.20 -0.80
C THR A 161 -0.38 -7.02 -0.65
N LEU A 162 -0.80 -6.42 0.47
CA LEU A 162 -2.18 -6.00 0.69
C LEU A 162 -2.19 -4.53 1.06
N ARG A 163 -2.86 -3.72 0.22
CA ARG A 163 -3.08 -2.30 0.46
C ARG A 163 -4.57 -2.03 0.60
N ILE A 164 -4.96 -1.42 1.70
CA ILE A 164 -6.33 -0.96 1.93
C ILE A 164 -6.28 0.53 2.25
N SER A 165 -6.76 1.33 1.31
CA SER A 165 -6.95 2.76 1.51
C SER A 165 -8.41 3.09 1.87
N ARG A 166 -8.59 4.22 2.56
CA ARG A 166 -9.91 4.85 2.85
C ARG A 166 -10.98 3.85 3.30
N SER A 167 -10.91 3.40 4.56
CA SER A 167 -11.88 2.51 5.19
C SER A 167 -12.44 3.14 6.47
N PHE A 168 -13.74 3.03 6.71
CA PHE A 168 -14.39 3.55 7.92
C PHE A 168 -14.81 2.41 8.87
N ASP A 169 -13.86 1.73 9.54
CA ASP A 169 -14.08 0.54 10.41
C ASP A 169 -14.50 -0.73 9.64
N TYR A 170 -14.19 -0.80 8.35
CA TYR A 170 -14.62 -1.90 7.47
C TYR A 170 -13.57 -3.00 7.28
N THR A 171 -12.36 -2.78 7.79
CA THR A 171 -11.28 -3.77 7.70
C THR A 171 -11.54 -4.99 8.59
N ARG A 172 -12.34 -4.85 9.65
CA ARG A 172 -12.67 -5.95 10.58
C ARG A 172 -13.24 -7.19 9.88
N ALA A 173 -14.06 -7.01 8.84
CA ALA A 173 -14.65 -8.15 8.13
C ALA A 173 -13.59 -8.90 7.31
N ILE A 174 -12.70 -8.17 6.63
CA ILE A 174 -11.55 -8.74 5.91
C ILE A 174 -10.64 -9.47 6.90
N PHE A 175 -10.29 -8.82 8.02
CA PHE A 175 -9.40 -9.37 9.05
C PHE A 175 -9.88 -10.67 9.67
N ARG A 176 -11.21 -10.91 9.68
CA ARG A 176 -11.80 -12.14 10.21
C ARG A 176 -11.90 -13.26 9.19
N ARG A 177 -11.99 -12.92 7.91
CA ARG A 177 -12.30 -13.87 6.85
C ARG A 177 -11.11 -14.18 5.95
N VAL A 178 -10.02 -13.42 6.03
CA VAL A 178 -8.88 -13.59 5.13
C VAL A 178 -7.64 -14.02 5.92
N VAL A 179 -7.02 -15.10 5.47
CA VAL A 179 -5.75 -15.63 6.01
C VAL A 179 -4.66 -15.46 4.95
N LEU A 180 -3.58 -14.79 5.32
CA LEU A 180 -2.52 -14.35 4.41
C LEU A 180 -1.15 -14.85 4.91
N PRO A 181 -0.88 -16.16 4.85
CA PRO A 181 0.28 -16.77 5.53
C PRO A 181 1.63 -16.26 4.99
N ASN A 182 1.62 -15.69 3.78
CA ASN A 182 2.79 -15.33 3.00
C ASN A 182 2.91 -13.81 2.75
N LEU A 183 2.11 -13.01 3.45
CA LEU A 183 2.07 -11.56 3.30
C LEU A 183 3.40 -10.93 3.75
N ARG A 184 3.99 -10.10 2.90
CA ARG A 184 5.25 -9.38 3.18
C ARG A 184 5.03 -7.90 3.42
N GLU A 185 4.06 -7.29 2.74
CA GLU A 185 3.75 -5.87 2.85
C GLU A 185 2.27 -5.66 3.18
N LEU A 186 2.01 -4.91 4.25
CA LEU A 186 0.69 -4.48 4.67
C LEU A 186 0.63 -2.96 4.75
N VAL A 187 -0.20 -2.36 3.89
CA VAL A 187 -0.46 -0.91 3.90
C VAL A 187 -1.91 -0.66 4.28
N LEU A 188 -2.13 -0.02 5.42
CA LEU A 188 -3.45 0.35 5.90
C LEU A 188 -3.48 1.84 6.12
N GLY A 189 -4.46 2.53 5.56
CA GLY A 189 -4.66 3.91 5.95
C GLY A 189 -5.37 4.81 4.97
N ASN A 190 -5.34 6.10 5.26
CA ASN A 190 -5.87 7.11 4.37
C ASN A 190 -4.81 8.18 4.11
N PRO A 191 -4.30 8.31 2.87
CA PRO A 191 -3.35 9.37 2.55
C PRO A 191 -3.99 10.77 2.71
N SER A 192 -5.33 10.87 2.70
CA SER A 192 -6.02 12.14 2.99
C SER A 192 -6.03 12.39 4.49
N ARG A 193 -5.36 13.48 4.93
CA ARG A 193 -5.37 13.99 6.32
C ARG A 193 -6.77 14.26 6.88
N ARG A 194 -7.80 14.32 6.02
CA ARG A 194 -9.18 14.71 6.40
C ARG A 194 -10.06 13.57 6.88
N LEU A 195 -9.64 12.32 6.67
CA LEU A 195 -10.52 11.16 6.88
C LEU A 195 -9.81 10.11 7.72
N ASN A 196 -10.45 9.75 8.82
CA ASN A 196 -9.94 8.77 9.77
C ASN A 196 -10.01 7.35 9.17
N PHE A 197 -8.97 6.56 9.43
CA PHE A 197 -8.96 5.13 9.15
C PHE A 197 -9.13 4.37 10.48
N ALA A 198 -10.35 3.91 10.76
CA ALA A 198 -10.62 3.19 12.01
C ALA A 198 -10.10 1.75 11.93
N ILE A 199 -9.27 1.38 12.91
CA ILE A 199 -8.73 0.02 13.10
C ILE A 199 -8.90 -0.36 14.56
N ARG A 200 -9.79 -1.32 14.83
CA ARG A 200 -9.90 -1.88 16.18
C ARG A 200 -8.68 -2.72 16.53
N PRO A 201 -7.91 -2.38 17.59
CA PRO A 201 -6.69 -3.08 17.97
C PRO A 201 -6.85 -4.60 18.06
N SER A 202 -7.87 -5.10 18.76
CA SER A 202 -8.07 -6.54 18.97
C SER A 202 -8.31 -7.33 17.68
N SER A 203 -9.01 -6.73 16.71
CA SER A 203 -9.24 -7.38 15.41
C SER A 203 -7.97 -7.34 14.56
N PHE A 204 -7.17 -6.30 14.70
CA PHE A 204 -5.91 -6.16 13.99
C PHE A 204 -4.83 -7.11 14.53
N VAL A 205 -4.66 -7.18 15.85
CA VAL A 205 -3.79 -8.15 16.53
C VAL A 205 -4.10 -9.56 16.04
N ARG A 206 -5.36 -9.99 16.09
CA ARG A 206 -5.77 -11.32 15.61
C ARG A 206 -5.41 -11.56 14.15
N PHE A 207 -5.58 -10.55 13.30
CA PHE A 207 -5.25 -10.65 11.89
C PHE A 207 -3.73 -10.81 11.68
N VAL A 208 -2.92 -9.99 12.34
CA VAL A 208 -1.47 -10.01 12.16
C VAL A 208 -0.76 -11.19 12.84
N THR A 209 -1.37 -11.81 13.86
CA THR A 209 -0.82 -13.03 14.48
C THR A 209 -0.61 -14.16 13.46
N HIS A 210 -1.45 -14.23 12.42
CA HIS A 210 -1.34 -15.28 11.40
C HIS A 210 -0.24 -15.04 10.35
N MET A 211 0.40 -13.87 10.35
CA MET A 211 1.45 -13.46 9.40
C MET A 211 2.73 -12.98 10.09
N SER A 212 2.88 -13.28 11.39
CA SER A 212 3.96 -12.76 12.24
C SER A 212 5.37 -13.08 11.76
N SER A 213 5.54 -14.20 11.08
CA SER A 213 6.84 -14.66 10.57
C SER A 213 7.14 -14.23 9.13
N SER A 214 6.14 -13.76 8.37
CA SER A 214 6.29 -13.42 6.96
C SER A 214 6.22 -11.92 6.67
N LEU A 215 5.61 -11.14 7.57
CA LEU A 215 5.44 -9.71 7.38
C LEU A 215 6.75 -8.96 7.59
N GLU A 216 7.20 -8.27 6.56
CA GLU A 216 8.47 -7.52 6.51
C GLU A 216 8.22 -6.00 6.57
N ARG A 217 7.12 -5.52 5.98
CA ARG A 217 6.80 -4.10 5.82
C ARG A 217 5.40 -3.80 6.31
N ILE A 218 5.29 -2.79 7.17
CA ILE A 218 4.00 -2.30 7.66
C ILE A 218 3.92 -0.77 7.52
N THR A 219 2.85 -0.30 6.90
CA THR A 219 2.57 1.12 6.74
C THR A 219 1.18 1.43 7.28
N LEU A 220 1.10 2.32 8.28
CA LEU A 220 -0.12 2.70 8.97
C LEU A 220 -0.33 4.21 8.81
N VAL A 221 -1.34 4.63 8.03
CA VAL A 221 -1.57 6.05 7.70
C VAL A 221 -2.94 6.50 8.21
N GLY A 222 -2.98 7.49 9.10
CA GLY A 222 -4.23 8.07 9.61
C GLY A 222 -5.08 7.09 10.42
N CYS A 223 -4.43 6.14 11.12
CA CYS A 223 -5.11 5.14 11.95
C CYS A 223 -5.53 5.75 13.30
N THR A 224 -6.81 6.05 13.50
CA THR A 224 -7.26 6.85 14.67
C THR A 224 -7.62 6.05 15.91
N GLU A 225 -7.94 4.77 15.76
CA GLU A 225 -8.35 3.90 16.88
C GLU A 225 -7.21 3.04 17.44
N LEU A 226 -6.10 2.95 16.70
CA LEU A 226 -4.89 2.35 17.23
C LEU A 226 -4.34 3.35 18.26
N THR A 227 -4.05 2.93 19.49
CA THR A 227 -3.34 3.77 20.50
C THR A 227 -1.83 3.45 20.49
N GLU A 228 -0.99 4.26 21.14
CA GLU A 228 0.44 3.97 21.26
C GLU A 228 0.66 2.59 21.91
N ALA A 229 -0.04 2.30 23.01
CA ALA A 229 0.02 1.01 23.68
C ALA A 229 -0.40 -0.15 22.77
N SER A 230 -1.48 0.02 22.00
CA SER A 230 -1.94 -0.98 21.04
C SER A 230 -0.98 -1.17 19.87
N LEU A 231 -0.31 -0.09 19.41
CA LEU A 231 0.72 -0.18 18.39
C LEU A 231 1.91 -0.99 18.91
N ILE A 232 2.39 -0.70 20.13
CA ILE A 232 3.47 -1.45 20.78
C ILE A 232 3.09 -2.95 20.89
N GLU A 233 1.87 -3.25 21.31
CA GLU A 233 1.36 -4.63 21.38
C GLU A 233 1.41 -5.33 20.01
N VAL A 234 0.93 -4.67 18.96
CA VAL A 234 0.95 -5.20 17.58
C VAL A 234 2.38 -5.41 17.08
N LEU A 235 3.29 -4.47 17.33
CA LEU A 235 4.69 -4.62 16.92
C LEU A 235 5.39 -5.74 17.71
N GLY A 236 4.96 -6.00 18.95
CA GLY A 236 5.49 -7.07 19.80
C GLY A 236 5.26 -8.47 19.23
N ILE A 237 4.23 -8.64 18.40
CA ILE A 237 3.93 -9.91 17.73
C ILE A 237 4.51 -10.00 16.31
N LEU A 238 5.24 -8.99 15.85
CA LEU A 238 5.77 -8.89 14.49
C LEU A 238 7.31 -8.76 14.49
N PRO A 239 8.06 -9.77 14.96
CA PRO A 239 9.51 -9.66 15.08
C PRO A 239 10.25 -9.52 13.74
N GLY A 240 9.63 -9.96 12.62
CA GLY A 240 10.22 -9.94 11.28
C GLY A 240 10.20 -8.58 10.55
N ILE A 241 9.63 -7.54 11.15
CA ILE A 241 9.49 -6.24 10.48
C ILE A 241 10.85 -5.59 10.27
N THR A 242 11.12 -5.25 9.00
CA THR A 242 12.28 -4.47 8.55
C THR A 242 11.91 -3.03 8.21
N HIS A 243 10.65 -2.77 7.85
CA HIS A 243 10.17 -1.42 7.52
C HIS A 243 8.90 -1.07 8.28
N LEU A 244 8.98 -0.02 9.10
CA LEU A 244 7.87 0.53 9.85
C LEU A 244 7.63 1.97 9.39
N ASP A 245 6.47 2.24 8.80
CA ASP A 245 6.00 3.59 8.48
C ASP A 245 4.68 3.87 9.22
N VAL A 246 4.70 4.81 10.16
CA VAL A 246 3.54 5.22 10.94
C VAL A 246 3.32 6.70 10.73
N GLN A 247 2.22 7.04 10.07
CA GLN A 247 1.79 8.41 9.86
C GLN A 247 0.48 8.65 10.61
N LEU A 248 0.52 9.55 11.58
CA LEU A 248 -0.56 9.82 12.50
C LEU A 248 -1.32 11.07 12.06
N SER A 249 -2.65 10.97 12.03
CA SER A 249 -3.52 12.12 11.76
C SER A 249 -3.74 12.92 13.04
N GLY A 250 -3.40 14.21 13.05
CA GLY A 250 -3.39 15.07 14.24
C GLY A 250 -4.74 15.35 14.93
N GLY A 251 -5.84 14.71 14.52
CA GLY A 251 -7.20 15.05 14.98
C GLY A 251 -7.63 14.48 16.34
N TYR A 252 -6.98 13.44 16.87
CA TYR A 252 -7.55 12.66 17.99
C TYR A 252 -6.57 12.35 19.14
N GLY A 253 -5.52 13.16 19.29
CA GLY A 253 -4.61 13.02 20.45
C GLY A 253 -3.77 11.74 20.46
N TYR A 254 -3.67 11.04 19.32
CA TYR A 254 -2.63 10.04 19.18
C TYR A 254 -1.27 10.73 19.15
N VAL A 255 -0.37 10.25 19.98
CA VAL A 255 0.97 10.81 20.13
C VAL A 255 1.96 9.66 20.26
N ILE A 256 3.07 9.75 19.55
CA ILE A 256 4.25 8.91 19.82
C ILE A 256 5.08 9.65 20.86
N SER A 257 5.20 9.05 22.03
CA SER A 257 5.86 9.60 23.20
C SER A 257 7.23 8.95 23.45
N ASP A 258 7.91 9.40 24.51
CA ASP A 258 9.13 8.78 25.00
C ASP A 258 8.94 7.28 25.31
N ALA A 259 7.72 6.84 25.64
CA ALA A 259 7.43 5.44 25.92
C ALA A 259 7.68 4.55 24.69
N PHE A 260 7.23 4.99 23.51
CA PHE A 260 7.48 4.26 22.27
C PHE A 260 8.97 4.19 21.92
N MET A 261 9.69 5.32 22.04
CA MET A 261 11.14 5.36 21.81
C MET A 261 11.90 4.47 22.78
N THR A 262 11.50 4.49 24.04
CA THR A 262 12.06 3.64 25.09
C THR A 262 11.87 2.17 24.74
N VAL A 263 10.68 1.75 24.30
CA VAL A 263 10.45 0.35 23.92
C VAL A 263 11.24 -0.05 22.67
N LEU A 264 11.43 0.86 21.72
CA LEU A 264 12.30 0.60 20.56
C LEU A 264 13.80 0.56 20.93
N ALA A 265 14.22 1.30 21.95
CA ALA A 265 15.61 1.33 22.43
C ALA A 265 15.95 0.14 23.34
N LEU A 266 14.99 -0.25 24.19
CA LEU A 266 15.20 -1.23 25.23
C LEU A 266 15.14 -2.66 24.70
N ARG A 267 15.93 -3.50 25.36
CA ARG A 267 15.68 -4.94 25.41
C ARG A 267 14.44 -5.16 26.27
N CYS A 268 13.38 -5.76 25.71
CA CYS A 268 12.18 -6.06 26.48
C CYS A 268 12.51 -7.11 27.56
N VAL A 269 12.37 -6.73 28.83
CA VAL A 269 12.51 -7.65 29.97
C VAL A 269 11.11 -8.15 30.33
N SER A 270 10.63 -9.18 29.64
CA SER A 270 9.37 -9.83 30.01
C SER A 270 9.64 -11.09 30.82
N ARG A 271 9.29 -11.08 32.12
CA ARG A 271 9.20 -12.27 32.99
C ARG A 271 10.45 -13.15 33.10
N GLY A 272 11.64 -12.55 33.15
CA GLY A 272 12.89 -13.27 33.45
C GLY A 272 13.40 -14.19 32.34
N ILE A 273 12.82 -14.12 31.13
CA ILE A 273 13.29 -14.81 29.93
C ILE A 273 13.75 -13.75 28.93
N VAL A 274 14.82 -14.09 28.22
CA VAL A 274 15.71 -13.26 27.39
C VAL A 274 15.09 -11.99 26.78
N ASN A 275 15.81 -10.90 27.06
CA ASN A 275 15.88 -9.61 26.39
C ASN A 275 15.69 -9.63 24.85
N HIS A 276 14.46 -9.50 24.36
CA HIS A 276 14.23 -9.29 22.92
C HIS A 276 13.91 -7.82 22.64
N TYR A 277 14.60 -7.22 21.67
CA TYR A 277 14.23 -5.90 21.17
C TYR A 277 12.86 -5.99 20.50
N LEU A 278 12.02 -4.95 20.68
CA LEU A 278 10.85 -4.78 19.82
C LEU A 278 11.36 -4.59 18.39
N LEU A 279 10.89 -5.36 17.40
CA LEU A 279 11.39 -5.28 16.01
C LEU A 279 12.93 -5.39 15.89
N PRO A 280 13.52 -6.56 16.19
CA PRO A 280 14.97 -6.76 16.17
C PRO A 280 15.59 -6.60 14.77
N HIS A 281 14.78 -6.68 13.71
CA HIS A 281 15.20 -6.57 12.31
C HIS A 281 14.86 -5.23 11.67
N LEU A 282 14.46 -4.22 12.46
CA LEU A 282 14.06 -2.93 11.91
C LEU A 282 15.23 -2.21 11.23
N GLU A 283 15.10 -1.95 9.93
CA GLU A 283 16.05 -1.22 9.11
C GLU A 283 15.57 0.20 8.81
N ASN A 284 14.27 0.35 8.57
CA ASN A 284 13.68 1.60 8.10
C ASN A 284 12.55 2.01 9.04
N LEU A 285 12.74 3.15 9.70
CA LEU A 285 11.77 3.74 10.61
C LEU A 285 11.28 5.07 10.05
N ARG A 286 9.97 5.19 9.85
CA ARG A 286 9.34 6.43 9.43
C ARG A 286 8.18 6.77 10.35
N LEU A 287 8.25 7.93 11.00
CA LEU A 287 7.26 8.39 11.96
C LEU A 287 6.83 9.81 11.58
N ARG A 288 5.53 10.02 11.40
CA ARG A 288 4.95 11.30 10.99
C ARG A 288 3.72 11.65 11.81
N GLY A 289 3.41 12.93 11.91
CA GLY A 289 2.27 13.44 12.68
C GLY A 289 2.71 13.98 14.05
N LYS A 290 1.82 13.89 15.04
CA LYS A 290 2.10 14.47 16.37
C LYS A 290 3.06 13.58 17.17
N LEU A 291 4.29 14.06 17.36
CA LEU A 291 5.35 13.40 18.10
C LEU A 291 5.69 14.22 19.35
N THR A 292 5.81 13.61 20.53
CA THR A 292 6.12 14.31 21.78
C THR A 292 7.21 13.61 22.61
N PHE A 293 8.09 12.85 21.97
CA PHE A 293 9.27 12.31 22.65
C PHE A 293 10.37 13.37 22.71
N SER A 294 11.20 13.28 23.75
CA SER A 294 12.39 14.09 23.91
C SER A 294 13.51 13.68 22.95
N GLU A 295 14.38 14.63 22.62
CA GLU A 295 15.59 14.37 21.83
C GLU A 295 16.46 13.27 22.44
N ASN A 296 16.56 13.23 23.77
CA ASN A 296 17.38 12.24 24.48
C ASN A 296 16.85 10.82 24.26
N SER A 297 15.54 10.60 24.39
CA SER A 297 14.95 9.27 24.14
C SER A 297 15.11 8.84 22.68
N PHE A 298 14.99 9.80 21.74
CA PHE A 298 15.24 9.52 20.33
C PHE A 298 16.71 9.13 20.08
N LEU A 299 17.67 9.90 20.60
CA LEU A 299 19.10 9.61 20.46
C LEU A 299 19.48 8.27 21.09
N GLU A 300 18.94 7.94 22.26
CA GLU A 300 19.17 6.65 22.90
C GLU A 300 18.58 5.49 22.08
N MET A 301 17.43 5.67 21.43
CA MET A 301 16.88 4.69 20.49
C MET A 301 17.78 4.49 19.27
N VAL A 302 18.23 5.57 18.64
CA VAL A 302 19.16 5.50 17.49
C VAL A 302 20.48 4.83 17.90
N LYS A 303 21.03 5.23 19.04
CA LYS A 303 22.24 4.63 19.62
C LYS A 303 22.08 3.14 19.85
N ALA A 304 20.98 2.71 20.49
CA ALA A 304 20.72 1.30 20.78
C ALA A 304 20.65 0.43 19.51
N ARG A 305 20.29 1.01 18.37
CA ARG A 305 20.10 0.31 17.08
C ARG A 305 21.19 0.56 16.04
N SER A 306 22.20 1.35 16.37
CA SER A 306 23.34 1.66 15.50
C SER A 306 24.62 0.92 15.89
N ILE A 307 24.62 0.18 17.02
CA ILE A 307 25.80 -0.55 17.48
C ILE A 307 26.12 -1.72 16.53
N ILE A 308 27.10 -1.48 15.67
CA ILE A 308 27.73 -2.46 14.80
C ILE A 308 28.54 -3.43 15.68
N GLY A 309 28.31 -4.74 15.53
CA GLY A 309 29.18 -5.77 16.12
C GLY A 309 28.65 -6.50 17.36
N ALA A 310 27.36 -6.36 17.71
CA ALA A 310 26.73 -7.36 18.58
C ALA A 310 26.60 -8.68 17.77
N PRO A 311 27.30 -9.76 18.16
CA PRO A 311 27.58 -10.91 17.29
C PRO A 311 26.34 -11.74 16.90
N GLU A 312 25.17 -11.49 17.48
CA GLU A 312 24.01 -12.37 17.26
C GLU A 312 22.87 -11.73 16.45
N HIS A 313 22.64 -10.41 16.47
CA HIS A 313 21.49 -9.80 15.75
C HIS A 313 21.70 -8.31 15.39
N SER A 314 22.65 -7.98 14.51
CA SER A 314 22.94 -6.59 14.12
C SER A 314 22.31 -6.21 12.76
N VAL A 315 20.99 -6.14 12.72
CA VAL A 315 20.37 -5.31 11.67
C VAL A 315 20.51 -3.87 12.12
N ILE A 316 21.22 -3.08 11.33
CA ILE A 316 21.49 -1.66 11.61
C ILE A 316 20.33 -0.86 11.02
N LEU A 317 19.81 0.11 11.78
CA LEU A 317 18.91 1.11 11.22
C LEU A 317 19.60 1.82 10.05
N THR A 318 19.06 1.69 8.84
CA THR A 318 19.61 2.29 7.63
C THR A 318 18.92 3.60 7.28
N THR A 319 17.62 3.73 7.58
CA THR A 319 16.86 4.95 7.28
C THR A 319 15.98 5.34 8.45
N ILE A 320 16.02 6.62 8.80
CA ILE A 320 15.13 7.23 9.78
C ILE A 320 14.49 8.46 9.14
N ASP A 321 13.16 8.47 8.99
CA ASP A 321 12.38 9.59 8.47
C ASP A 321 11.36 10.05 9.51
N ILE A 322 11.72 11.08 10.28
CA ILE A 322 10.89 11.62 11.35
C ILE A 322 10.53 13.07 11.06
N ASP A 323 9.24 13.36 11.14
CA ASP A 323 8.68 14.71 11.01
C ASP A 323 8.68 15.39 12.39
N PHE A 324 9.75 16.11 12.71
CA PHE A 324 9.83 16.89 13.95
C PHE A 324 9.07 18.21 13.77
N GLU A 325 7.98 18.37 14.52
CA GLU A 325 7.29 19.68 14.60
C GLU A 325 8.16 20.74 15.29
N GLU A 326 9.04 20.32 16.22
CA GLU A 326 9.93 21.19 16.98
C GLU A 326 11.36 21.19 16.41
N ALA A 327 12.05 22.32 16.55
CA ALA A 327 13.43 22.44 16.11
C ALA A 327 14.35 21.53 16.94
N VAL A 328 15.07 20.63 16.27
CA VAL A 328 16.10 19.78 16.90
C VAL A 328 17.26 20.64 17.37
N SER A 329 17.70 20.45 18.62
CA SER A 329 18.82 21.17 19.20
C SER A 329 20.11 20.91 18.43
N LYS A 330 21.01 21.90 18.40
CA LYS A 330 22.32 21.77 17.75
C LYS A 330 23.12 20.56 18.27
N LYS A 331 22.97 20.23 19.56
CA LYS A 331 23.65 19.09 20.18
C LYS A 331 23.10 17.76 19.65
N ALA A 332 21.78 17.63 19.55
CA ALA A 332 21.15 16.44 19.00
C ALA A 332 21.47 16.30 17.51
N ALA A 333 21.38 17.38 16.73
CA ALA A 333 21.75 17.39 15.31
C ALA A 333 23.19 16.93 15.08
N ALA A 334 24.16 17.44 15.86
CA ALA A 334 25.56 17.01 15.77
C ALA A 334 25.73 15.50 16.07
N SER A 335 24.94 14.97 17.01
CA SER A 335 24.95 13.53 17.31
C SER A 335 24.35 12.69 16.18
N LEU A 336 23.26 13.17 15.55
CA LEU A 336 22.65 12.52 14.39
C LEU A 336 23.57 12.54 13.16
N MET A 337 24.33 13.63 12.94
CA MET A 337 25.33 13.70 11.88
C MET A 337 26.43 12.63 12.05
N ALA A 338 26.89 12.37 13.27
CA ALA A 338 27.85 11.30 13.52
C ALA A 338 27.29 9.91 13.15
N TYR A 339 25.99 9.67 13.38
CA TYR A 339 25.33 8.45 12.90
C TYR A 339 25.15 8.43 11.37
N ARG A 340 24.94 9.59 10.75
CA ARG A 340 24.89 9.70 9.28
C ARG A 340 26.18 9.26 8.63
N ASP A 341 27.31 9.70 9.19
CA ASP A 341 28.64 9.33 8.70
C ASP A 341 28.93 7.83 8.89
N SER A 342 28.20 7.16 9.80
CA SER A 342 28.23 5.70 9.98
C SER A 342 27.30 4.92 9.01
N GLY A 343 26.58 5.62 8.13
CA GLY A 343 25.75 5.01 7.08
C GLY A 343 24.23 5.14 7.28
N ILE A 344 23.75 5.81 8.34
CA ILE A 344 22.31 6.01 8.57
C ILE A 344 21.80 7.19 7.74
N SER A 345 20.80 6.97 6.90
CA SER A 345 20.13 8.03 6.15
C SER A 345 19.11 8.76 7.02
N PHE A 346 19.24 10.08 7.10
CA PHE A 346 18.27 11.00 7.71
C PHE A 346 17.63 11.89 6.63
N PRO A 347 16.50 12.57 6.90
CA PRO A 347 15.88 13.46 5.93
C PRO A 347 16.70 14.75 5.76
N GLN A 348 16.47 15.45 4.65
CA GLN A 348 17.20 16.67 4.27
C GLN A 348 17.12 17.82 5.30
N TRP A 349 16.14 17.82 6.22
CA TRP A 349 16.05 18.85 7.25
C TRP A 349 17.28 18.86 8.18
N LEU A 350 17.99 17.73 8.32
CA LEU A 350 19.20 17.67 9.15
C LEU A 350 20.32 18.56 8.57
N ASP A 351 20.38 18.72 7.25
CA ASP A 351 21.34 19.60 6.58
C ASP A 351 21.04 21.09 6.83
N MET A 352 19.80 21.43 7.18
CA MET A 352 19.39 22.80 7.43
C MET A 352 19.87 23.35 8.78
N VAL A 353 20.24 22.48 9.73
CA VAL A 353 20.69 22.88 11.08
C VAL A 353 22.08 23.54 11.07
N GLU A 354 22.87 23.32 10.02
CA GLU A 354 24.19 23.95 9.84
C GLU A 354 24.13 25.39 9.28
N GLY A 355 22.95 25.81 8.78
CA GLY A 355 22.73 27.17 8.27
C GLY A 355 22.45 28.20 9.37
N PRO A 356 22.71 29.51 9.12
CA PRO A 356 22.27 30.58 10.02
C PRO A 356 20.73 30.56 10.11
N ILE A 357 20.19 30.14 11.26
CA ILE A 357 18.77 30.08 11.66
C ILE A 357 17.82 30.50 10.53
N LEU A 358 17.53 29.58 9.61
CA LEU A 358 16.51 29.80 8.61
C LEU A 358 15.17 29.52 9.29
N GLN A 359 14.31 30.53 9.36
CA GLN A 359 12.90 30.33 9.67
C GLN A 359 12.36 29.26 8.72
N PHE A 360 11.77 28.20 9.25
CA PHE A 360 11.14 27.16 8.43
C PHE A 360 10.11 27.82 7.50
N PRO A 361 10.16 27.55 6.18
CA PRO A 361 9.18 28.13 5.27
C PRO A 361 7.75 27.70 5.65
N GLU A 362 6.83 28.66 5.74
CA GLU A 362 5.42 28.41 6.11
C GLU A 362 4.71 27.38 5.20
N TRP A 363 5.24 27.07 4.02
CA TRP A 363 4.69 26.06 3.12
C TRP A 363 4.91 24.61 3.54
N LEU A 364 5.76 24.33 4.54
CA LEU A 364 5.86 22.99 5.15
C LEU A 364 4.64 22.64 6.03
N TYR A 365 3.84 23.63 6.43
CA TYR A 365 2.72 23.45 7.36
C TYR A 365 1.34 23.29 6.69
N ASN A 366 1.25 23.21 5.36
CA ASN A 366 -0.02 23.07 4.62
C ASN A 366 -0.22 21.68 3.98
#